data_AF-Q86S46-F1
#
_entry.id   AF-Q86S46-F1
#
_cell.length_a   1.000
_cell.length_b   1.000
_cell.length_c   1.000
_cell.angle_alpha   90.00
_cell.angle_beta   90.00
_cell.angle_gamma   90.00
#
_symmetry.space_group_name_H-M   'P 1'
#
loop_
_entity.id
_entity.type
_entity.pdbx_description
1 polymer ?
#
loop_
_entity_poly.entity_id
_entity_poly.type
_entity_poly.pdbx_seq_one_letter_code
_entity_poly.pdbx_strand_id
1 'polypeptide(L)'
;KNYFGTDNNKIGPLWTKIKGEYIVDLTKAKDSTKELGTVTDTTKLHKLLSYYYTVRKEKQKKTAEQVEKLENKLADQKGKSPESECNKISEEPKCNEEKICSWHKEVKAGEKNCQFNRTKAKEKGVTVTQTQTVGGTETTTDKCKDKKKDDCKDGCKWEGETCKGSSILVKQTICPHGFCC
;
A
#
# COMPACT_ATOMS: atom_id res chain seq x y z
N LYS A 1 -26.35 -27.52 1.80
CA LYS A 1 -26.89 -26.51 0.86
C LYS A 1 -25.83 -25.53 0.33
N ASN A 2 -25.11 -24.78 1.16
CA ASN A 2 -24.28 -23.65 0.68
C ASN A 2 -23.15 -24.03 -0.30
N TYR A 3 -22.39 -25.09 -0.01
CA TYR A 3 -21.23 -25.46 -0.83
C TYR A 3 -21.59 -26.41 -1.99
N PHE A 4 -22.40 -27.44 -1.72
CA PHE A 4 -22.69 -28.51 -2.69
C PHE A 4 -24.08 -28.42 -3.35
N GLY A 5 -24.87 -27.39 -2.99
CA GLY A 5 -26.23 -27.20 -3.49
C GLY A 5 -27.30 -27.99 -2.73
N THR A 6 -28.53 -27.96 -3.25
CA THR A 6 -29.57 -28.94 -2.94
C THR A 6 -29.26 -30.21 -3.69
N ASP A 7 -29.28 -31.35 -2.99
CA ASP A 7 -29.09 -32.67 -3.58
C ASP A 7 -27.72 -32.88 -4.23
N ASN A 8 -26.69 -32.19 -3.71
CA ASN A 8 -25.30 -32.34 -4.15
C ASN A 8 -25.05 -32.04 -5.64
N ASN A 9 -25.96 -31.32 -6.30
CA ASN A 9 -25.90 -31.00 -7.72
C ASN A 9 -24.63 -30.23 -8.15
N LYS A 10 -23.89 -29.61 -7.22
CA LYS A 10 -22.61 -28.92 -7.51
C LYS A 10 -21.39 -29.84 -7.51
N ILE A 11 -21.49 -31.10 -7.06
CA ILE A 11 -20.34 -32.04 -7.01
C ILE A 11 -19.82 -32.35 -8.41
N GLY A 12 -20.70 -32.69 -9.36
CA GLY A 12 -20.30 -33.00 -10.74
C GLY A 12 -19.50 -31.87 -11.40
N PRO A 13 -20.02 -30.63 -11.42
CA PRO A 13 -19.28 -29.47 -11.91
C PRO A 13 -17.96 -29.21 -11.17
N LEU A 14 -17.94 -29.38 -9.84
CA LEU A 14 -16.72 -29.22 -9.05
C LEU A 14 -15.66 -30.25 -9.44
N TRP A 15 -16.06 -31.51 -9.63
CA TRP A 15 -15.17 -32.58 -10.07
C TRP A 15 -14.59 -32.32 -11.46
N THR A 16 -15.40 -31.84 -12.40
CA THR A 16 -14.93 -31.42 -13.73
C THR A 16 -13.89 -30.31 -13.63
N LYS A 17 -14.09 -29.31 -12.76
CA LYS A 17 -13.11 -28.25 -12.52
C LYS A 17 -11.80 -28.79 -11.93
N ILE A 18 -11.88 -29.67 -10.93
CA ILE A 18 -10.70 -30.28 -10.32
C ILE A 18 -9.87 -31.03 -11.37
N LYS A 19 -10.52 -31.82 -12.22
CA LYS A 19 -9.81 -32.57 -13.28
C LYS A 19 -9.16 -31.66 -14.33
N GLY A 20 -9.85 -30.58 -14.71
CA GLY A 20 -9.35 -29.63 -15.72
C GLY A 20 -8.32 -28.62 -15.19
N GLU A 21 -7.97 -28.66 -13.92
CA GLU A 21 -6.98 -27.74 -13.35
C GLU A 21 -5.58 -28.05 -13.89
N TYR A 22 -4.88 -27.04 -14.41
CA TYR A 22 -3.50 -27.20 -14.84
C TYR A 22 -2.53 -27.15 -13.66
N ILE A 23 -1.73 -28.20 -13.52
CA ILE A 23 -0.73 -28.36 -12.47
C ILE A 23 0.66 -28.46 -13.08
N VAL A 24 1.69 -28.21 -12.26
CA VAL A 24 3.09 -28.36 -12.69
C VAL A 24 3.40 -29.82 -13.03
N ASP A 25 4.10 -30.05 -14.15
CA ASP A 25 4.55 -31.37 -14.50
C ASP A 25 5.95 -31.65 -13.92
N LEU A 26 5.96 -32.29 -12.75
CA LEU A 26 7.20 -32.68 -12.05
C LEU A 26 8.09 -33.69 -12.80
N THR A 27 7.64 -34.20 -13.96
CA THR A 27 8.39 -35.19 -14.76
C THR A 27 9.13 -34.58 -15.95
N LYS A 28 8.88 -33.30 -16.24
CA LYS A 28 9.42 -32.60 -17.41
C LYS A 28 10.25 -31.39 -16.97
N ALA A 29 10.83 -30.69 -17.94
CA ALA A 29 11.57 -29.46 -17.71
C ALA A 29 10.72 -28.40 -16.97
N LYS A 30 11.41 -27.43 -16.36
CA LYS A 30 10.81 -26.30 -15.64
C LYS A 30 9.72 -25.64 -16.50
N ASP A 31 8.62 -25.26 -15.85
CA ASP A 31 7.47 -24.53 -16.41
C ASP A 31 6.49 -25.34 -17.29
N SER A 32 6.71 -26.64 -17.45
CA SER A 32 5.72 -27.51 -18.08
C SER A 32 4.50 -27.74 -17.18
N THR A 33 3.31 -27.79 -17.79
CA THR A 33 2.03 -28.01 -17.10
C THR A 33 1.21 -29.12 -17.76
N LYS A 34 0.28 -29.70 -17.00
CA LYS A 34 -0.69 -30.70 -17.48
C LYS A 34 -1.96 -30.64 -16.63
N GLU A 35 -3.06 -31.17 -17.16
CA GLU A 35 -4.31 -31.28 -16.40
C GLU A 35 -4.19 -32.30 -15.26
N LEU A 36 -4.69 -31.96 -14.07
CA LEU A 36 -4.68 -32.84 -12.90
C LEU A 36 -5.39 -34.16 -13.17
N GLY A 37 -6.47 -34.14 -13.96
CA GLY A 37 -7.24 -35.32 -14.33
C GLY A 37 -6.44 -36.37 -15.11
N THR A 38 -5.30 -36.00 -15.71
CA THR A 38 -4.39 -36.93 -16.42
C THR A 38 -3.44 -37.67 -15.47
N VAL A 39 -3.37 -37.29 -14.20
CA VAL A 39 -2.48 -37.90 -13.20
C VAL A 39 -3.23 -38.98 -12.44
N THR A 40 -3.11 -40.22 -12.91
CA THR A 40 -3.76 -41.39 -12.29
C THR A 40 -2.88 -42.11 -11.26
N ASP A 41 -1.57 -41.88 -11.30
CA ASP A 41 -0.59 -42.50 -10.41
C ASP A 41 -0.58 -41.83 -9.03
N THR A 42 -0.87 -42.62 -8.00
CA THR A 42 -0.97 -42.15 -6.61
C THR A 42 0.36 -41.65 -6.04
N THR A 43 1.49 -42.22 -6.47
CA THR A 43 2.83 -41.77 -6.06
C THR A 43 3.14 -40.42 -6.67
N LYS A 44 2.76 -40.20 -7.94
CA LYS A 44 2.90 -38.89 -8.61
C LYS A 44 1.99 -37.84 -7.96
N LEU A 45 0.76 -38.20 -7.61
CA LEU A 45 -0.16 -37.32 -6.87
C LEU A 45 0.41 -36.94 -5.49
N HIS A 46 0.99 -37.89 -4.75
CA HIS A 46 1.60 -37.60 -3.46
C HIS A 46 2.80 -36.66 -3.58
N LYS A 47 3.68 -36.88 -4.57
CA LYS A 47 4.79 -35.96 -4.88
C LYS A 47 4.30 -34.55 -5.24
N LEU A 48 3.25 -34.46 -6.05
CA LEU A 48 2.62 -33.19 -6.43
C LEU A 48 2.04 -32.45 -5.23
N LEU A 49 1.37 -33.17 -4.35
CA LEU A 49 0.83 -32.63 -3.11
C LEU A 49 1.94 -32.06 -2.22
N SER A 50 3.01 -32.83 -2.01
CA SER A 50 4.19 -32.38 -1.26
C SER A 50 4.85 -31.14 -1.87
N TYR A 51 4.97 -31.08 -3.20
CA TYR A 51 5.47 -29.89 -3.90
C TYR A 51 4.65 -28.64 -3.57
N TYR A 52 3.32 -28.70 -3.71
CA TYR A 52 2.47 -27.54 -3.41
C TYR A 52 2.46 -27.16 -1.93
N TYR A 53 2.60 -28.12 -1.02
CA TYR A 53 2.78 -27.81 0.40
C TYR A 53 4.07 -27.02 0.65
N THR A 54 5.19 -27.44 0.05
CA THR A 54 6.47 -26.73 0.18
C THR A 54 6.38 -25.32 -0.39
N VAL A 55 5.85 -25.16 -1.60
CA VAL A 55 5.69 -23.83 -2.23
C VAL A 55 4.81 -22.91 -1.40
N ARG A 56 3.70 -23.43 -0.85
CA ARG A 56 2.82 -22.64 0.04
C ARG A 56 3.52 -22.25 1.33
N LYS A 57 4.27 -23.17 1.94
CA LYS A 57 5.04 -22.91 3.17
C LYS A 57 6.11 -21.85 2.96
N GLU A 58 6.86 -21.92 1.86
CA GLU A 58 7.87 -20.92 1.50
C GLU A 58 7.24 -19.55 1.24
N LYS A 59 6.12 -19.51 0.50
CA LYS A 59 5.37 -18.28 0.27
C LYS A 59 4.87 -17.67 1.58
N GLN A 60 4.34 -18.49 2.49
CA GLN A 60 3.89 -18.04 3.80
C GLN A 60 5.04 -17.48 4.64
N LYS A 61 6.20 -18.15 4.65
CA LYS A 61 7.41 -17.65 5.34
C LYS A 61 7.84 -16.30 4.79
N LYS A 62 7.93 -16.17 3.47
CA LYS A 62 8.29 -14.90 2.81
C LYS A 62 7.30 -13.78 3.13
N THR A 63 6.00 -14.09 3.18
CA THR A 63 4.98 -13.12 3.59
C THR A 63 5.17 -12.71 5.05
N ALA A 64 5.47 -13.64 5.97
CA ALA A 64 5.73 -13.32 7.36
C ALA A 64 6.96 -12.40 7.53
N GLU A 65 8.07 -12.69 6.83
CA GLU A 65 9.27 -11.84 6.81
C GLU A 65 8.98 -10.42 6.27
N GLN A 66 8.11 -10.31 5.26
CA GLN A 66 7.69 -9.02 4.71
C GLN A 66 6.83 -8.23 5.70
N VAL A 67 5.91 -8.90 6.41
CA VAL A 67 5.09 -8.28 7.45
C VAL A 67 5.97 -7.77 8.58
N GLU A 68 6.88 -8.61 9.11
CA GLU A 68 7.81 -8.22 10.18
C GLU A 68 8.66 -7.01 9.75
N LYS A 69 9.17 -6.99 8.52
CA LYS A 69 9.93 -5.85 7.98
C LYS A 69 9.09 -4.58 7.92
N LEU A 70 7.81 -4.67 7.57
CA LEU A 70 6.91 -3.52 7.53
C LEU A 70 6.56 -3.04 8.95
N GLU A 71 6.33 -3.96 9.87
CA GLU A 71 6.07 -3.65 11.29
C GLU A 71 7.27 -2.94 11.92
N ASN A 72 8.48 -3.44 11.71
CA ASN A 72 9.71 -2.80 12.17
C ASN A 72 9.89 -1.40 11.56
N LYS A 73 9.64 -1.23 10.25
CA LYS A 73 9.66 0.09 9.61
C LYS A 73 8.60 1.04 10.18
N LEU A 74 7.42 0.55 10.51
CA LEU A 74 6.37 1.34 11.15
C LEU A 74 6.79 1.75 12.57
N ALA A 75 7.35 0.83 13.34
CA ALA A 75 7.87 1.08 14.68
C ALA A 75 9.02 2.11 14.63
N ASP A 76 9.93 2.00 13.67
CA ASP A 76 11.02 2.96 13.45
C ASP A 76 10.52 4.35 13.08
N GLN A 77 9.37 4.45 12.40
CA GLN A 77 8.74 5.73 12.06
C GLN A 77 7.90 6.30 13.21
N LYS A 78 7.42 5.45 14.14
CA LYS A 78 6.65 5.87 15.31
C LYS A 78 7.56 6.65 16.26
N GLY A 79 7.53 7.98 16.14
CA GLY A 79 8.33 8.90 16.95
C GLY A 79 9.40 9.70 16.19
N LYS A 80 9.64 9.38 14.91
CA LYS A 80 10.52 10.13 13.99
C LYS A 80 9.75 11.04 13.01
N SER A 81 8.46 11.26 13.26
CA SER A 81 7.72 12.27 12.51
C SER A 81 8.30 13.65 12.83
N PRO A 82 8.43 14.55 11.84
CA PRO A 82 8.76 15.97 12.06
C PRO A 82 7.92 16.60 13.18
N GLU A 83 6.65 16.20 13.25
CA GLU A 83 5.71 16.61 14.28
C GLU A 83 6.12 16.12 15.68
N SER A 84 6.62 14.88 15.80
CA SER A 84 7.12 14.32 17.06
C SER A 84 8.41 15.00 17.52
N GLU A 85 9.26 15.45 16.59
CA GLU A 85 10.46 16.23 16.92
C GLU A 85 10.10 17.62 17.43
N CYS A 86 9.19 18.33 16.76
CA CYS A 86 8.70 19.63 17.21
C CYS A 86 7.97 19.55 18.56
N ASN A 87 7.12 18.54 18.76
CA ASN A 87 6.31 18.38 19.97
C ASN A 87 7.13 18.10 21.25
N LYS A 88 8.43 17.79 21.13
CA LYS A 88 9.35 17.66 22.27
C LYS A 88 9.81 19.03 22.80
N ILE A 89 9.70 20.09 22.01
CA ILE A 89 10.18 21.43 22.35
C ILE A 89 9.08 22.16 23.11
N SER A 90 9.36 22.54 24.36
CA SER A 90 8.40 23.22 25.24
C SER A 90 8.67 24.73 25.39
N GLU A 91 9.71 25.24 24.73
CA GLU A 91 10.10 26.66 24.80
C GLU A 91 9.87 27.36 23.47
N GLU A 92 9.13 28.47 23.48
CA GLU A 92 8.84 29.30 22.29
C GLU A 92 10.09 29.74 21.50
N PRO A 93 11.15 30.29 22.11
CA PRO A 93 12.33 30.73 21.35
C PRO A 93 13.01 29.56 20.63
N LYS A 94 13.21 28.43 21.33
CA LYS A 94 13.83 27.22 20.74
C LYS A 94 12.97 26.63 19.63
N CYS A 95 11.64 26.62 19.78
CA CYS A 95 10.73 26.16 18.74
C CYS A 95 10.84 26.99 17.46
N ASN A 96 10.97 28.31 17.60
CA ASN A 96 11.06 29.23 16.47
C ASN A 96 12.46 29.27 15.84
N GLU A 97 13.50 28.82 16.53
CA GLU A 97 14.84 28.63 15.96
C GLU A 97 14.91 27.40 15.04
N GLU A 98 14.13 26.35 15.33
CA GLU A 98 14.13 25.13 14.53
C GLU A 98 13.64 25.36 13.09
N LYS A 99 14.30 24.74 12.12
CA LYS A 99 14.02 24.98 10.69
C LYS A 99 12.65 24.46 10.24
N ILE A 100 12.08 23.51 10.98
CA ILE A 100 10.87 22.79 10.61
C ILE A 100 9.69 23.04 11.57
N CYS A 101 9.87 23.77 12.67
CA CYS A 101 8.86 23.95 13.71
C CYS A 101 8.37 25.40 13.84
N SER A 102 7.16 25.60 14.33
CA SER A 102 6.61 26.92 14.71
C SER A 102 5.80 26.85 15.98
N TRP A 103 5.84 27.94 16.75
CA TRP A 103 5.05 28.07 17.95
C TRP A 103 3.63 28.56 17.66
N HIS A 104 2.64 27.84 18.17
CA HIS A 104 1.23 28.16 18.10
C HIS A 104 0.73 28.56 19.49
N LYS A 105 0.19 29.78 19.60
CA LYS A 105 -0.32 30.33 20.88
C LYS A 105 -1.67 29.73 21.27
N GLU A 106 -2.48 29.39 20.27
CA GLU A 106 -3.77 28.74 20.45
C GLU A 106 -3.67 27.32 19.90
N VAL A 107 -3.82 26.33 20.78
CA VAL A 107 -3.81 24.90 20.44
C VAL A 107 -4.97 24.22 21.15
N LYS A 108 -5.46 23.11 20.60
CA LYS A 108 -6.56 22.36 21.23
C LYS A 108 -6.08 21.71 22.53
N ALA A 109 -7.00 21.44 23.45
CA ALA A 109 -6.68 20.76 24.70
C ALA A 109 -5.98 19.42 24.43
N GLY A 110 -4.75 19.26 24.92
CA GLY A 110 -3.92 18.07 24.73
C GLY A 110 -2.89 18.17 23.59
N GLU A 111 -2.94 19.19 22.75
CA GLU A 111 -1.90 19.46 21.73
C GLU A 111 -0.73 20.25 22.31
N LYS A 112 0.45 20.16 21.66
CA LYS A 112 1.64 20.93 22.03
C LYS A 112 1.69 22.23 21.23
N ASN A 113 2.25 23.28 21.83
CA ASN A 113 2.40 24.58 21.19
C ASN A 113 3.44 24.59 20.06
N CYS A 114 4.51 23.78 20.16
CA CYS A 114 5.50 23.69 19.10
C CYS A 114 5.15 22.57 18.11
N GLN A 115 4.70 22.92 16.90
CA GLN A 115 4.24 21.97 15.89
C GLN A 115 5.05 22.08 14.60
N PHE A 116 4.98 21.06 13.74
CA PHE A 116 5.62 21.07 12.45
C PHE A 116 5.00 22.12 11.52
N ASN A 117 5.85 22.98 10.95
CA ASN A 117 5.46 23.98 9.96
C ASN A 117 6.06 23.65 8.58
N ARG A 118 5.21 23.13 7.71
CA ARG A 118 5.56 22.76 6.33
C ARG A 118 6.05 23.94 5.50
N THR A 119 5.50 25.13 5.69
CA THR A 119 5.89 26.34 4.95
C THR A 119 7.30 26.76 5.35
N LYS A 120 7.57 26.82 6.65
CA LYS A 120 8.90 27.14 7.19
C LYS A 120 9.96 26.15 6.74
N ALA A 121 9.65 24.84 6.78
CA ALA A 121 10.55 23.79 6.31
C ALA A 121 10.93 23.98 4.83
N LYS A 122 9.95 24.31 3.96
CA LYS A 122 10.19 24.59 2.54
C LYS A 122 11.01 25.85 2.30
N GLU A 123 10.70 26.94 3.01
CA GLU A 123 11.46 28.19 2.92
C GLU A 123 12.92 28.03 3.36
N LYS A 124 13.18 27.15 4.33
CA LYS A 124 14.53 26.82 4.81
C LYS A 124 15.22 25.71 4.00
N GLY A 125 14.62 25.26 2.90
CA GLY A 125 15.18 24.26 2.00
C GLY A 125 15.26 22.84 2.58
N VAL A 126 14.49 22.55 3.63
CA VAL A 126 14.46 21.22 4.26
C VAL A 126 13.44 20.35 3.51
N THR A 127 13.93 19.36 2.77
CA THR A 127 13.08 18.35 2.14
C THR A 127 12.64 17.34 3.20
N VAL A 128 11.46 17.56 3.76
CA VAL A 128 10.87 16.66 4.77
C VAL A 128 9.94 15.66 4.10
N THR A 129 10.31 14.38 4.14
CA THR A 129 9.45 13.28 3.67
C THR A 129 8.38 13.02 4.73
N GLN A 130 7.27 13.75 4.66
CA GLN A 130 6.12 13.50 5.53
C GLN A 130 5.50 12.14 5.17
N THR A 131 5.53 11.18 6.10
CA THR A 131 4.68 10.00 5.98
C THR A 131 3.23 10.50 5.99
N GLN A 132 2.50 10.29 4.90
CA GLN A 132 1.07 10.61 4.85
C GLN A 132 0.37 9.79 5.94
N THR A 133 0.09 10.43 7.07
CA THR A 133 -0.92 9.93 8.00
C THR A 133 -2.23 9.93 7.22
N VAL A 134 -2.79 8.74 7.00
CA VAL A 134 -4.18 8.55 6.56
C VAL A 134 -5.05 9.32 7.54
N GLY A 135 -5.52 10.51 7.16
CA GLY A 135 -6.28 11.38 8.05
C GLY A 135 -6.00 12.88 7.94
N GLY A 136 -5.11 13.32 7.05
CA GLY A 136 -5.03 14.73 6.65
C GLY A 136 -5.65 14.90 5.28
N THR A 137 -6.92 15.29 5.20
CA THR A 137 -7.50 15.88 3.99
C THR A 137 -6.83 17.24 3.76
N GLU A 138 -5.56 17.22 3.32
CA GLU A 138 -4.97 18.39 2.69
C GLU A 138 -5.79 18.65 1.44
N THR A 139 -6.45 19.80 1.48
CA THR A 139 -7.35 20.41 0.51
C THR A 139 -6.70 20.51 -0.88
N THR A 140 -6.65 19.42 -1.62
CA THR A 140 -6.51 19.44 -3.09
C THR A 140 -7.68 20.17 -3.75
N THR A 141 -8.79 20.38 -3.02
CA THR A 141 -9.93 21.16 -3.49
C THR A 141 -9.59 22.63 -3.73
N ASP A 142 -8.65 23.24 -2.99
CA ASP A 142 -8.45 24.70 -3.05
C ASP A 142 -7.68 25.16 -4.30
N LYS A 143 -6.71 24.36 -4.78
CA LYS A 143 -5.90 24.70 -5.96
C LYS A 143 -6.65 24.66 -7.30
N CYS A 144 -7.81 24.02 -7.34
CA CYS A 144 -8.60 23.84 -8.54
C CYS A 144 -9.81 24.78 -8.61
N LYS A 145 -10.17 25.43 -7.49
CA LYS A 145 -11.26 26.41 -7.46
C LYS A 145 -10.91 27.62 -8.34
N ASP A 146 -11.94 28.18 -8.99
CA ASP A 146 -11.88 29.36 -9.88
C ASP A 146 -11.07 29.24 -11.18
N LYS A 147 -10.53 28.06 -11.49
CA LYS A 147 -9.93 27.80 -12.80
C LYS A 147 -11.01 27.71 -13.88
N LYS A 148 -10.78 28.34 -15.04
CA LYS A 148 -11.60 28.16 -16.25
C LYS A 148 -11.29 26.81 -16.91
N LYS A 149 -12.17 26.34 -17.80
CA LYS A 149 -12.06 25.04 -18.47
C LYS A 149 -10.68 24.79 -19.10
N ASP A 150 -10.10 25.80 -19.73
CA ASP A 150 -8.78 25.71 -20.38
C ASP A 150 -7.60 25.61 -19.40
N ASP A 151 -7.78 26.13 -18.19
CA ASP A 151 -6.75 26.19 -17.13
C ASP A 151 -6.87 25.03 -16.12
N CYS A 152 -7.91 24.21 -16.24
CA CYS A 152 -8.17 23.06 -15.38
C CYS A 152 -7.23 21.88 -15.70
N LYS A 153 -5.94 22.07 -15.41
CA LYS A 153 -4.81 21.16 -15.59
C LYS A 153 -4.03 21.03 -14.27
N ASP A 154 -2.97 20.22 -14.23
CA ASP A 154 -2.12 20.01 -13.05
C ASP A 154 -2.83 19.36 -11.84
N GLY A 155 -3.41 18.18 -12.06
CA GLY A 155 -4.06 17.41 -10.99
C GLY A 155 -5.47 17.88 -10.66
N CYS A 156 -6.05 18.73 -11.49
CA CYS A 156 -7.46 19.11 -11.49
C CYS A 156 -8.21 18.47 -12.67
N LYS A 157 -9.51 18.23 -12.52
CA LYS A 157 -10.41 17.68 -13.53
C LYS A 157 -11.69 18.51 -13.60
N TRP A 158 -12.11 18.83 -14.81
CA TRP A 158 -13.36 19.54 -15.05
C TRP A 158 -14.54 18.58 -14.88
N GLU A 159 -15.44 18.88 -13.93
CA GLU A 159 -16.66 18.10 -13.68
C GLU A 159 -17.86 19.03 -13.59
N GLY A 160 -18.82 18.85 -14.53
CA GLY A 160 -19.94 19.77 -14.71
C GLY A 160 -19.47 21.11 -15.26
N GLU A 161 -19.63 22.18 -14.46
CA GLU A 161 -19.21 23.55 -14.76
C GLU A 161 -18.08 24.05 -13.84
N THR A 162 -17.46 23.14 -13.08
CA THR A 162 -16.45 23.50 -12.07
C THR A 162 -15.21 22.63 -12.21
N CYS A 163 -14.03 23.23 -12.00
CA CYS A 163 -12.78 22.51 -11.92
C CYS A 163 -12.57 21.95 -10.50
N LYS A 164 -12.41 20.64 -10.36
CA LYS A 164 -12.25 19.94 -9.08
C LYS A 164 -10.88 19.27 -8.99
N GLY A 165 -10.40 19.00 -7.78
CA GLY A 165 -9.20 18.18 -7.58
C GLY A 165 -9.42 16.78 -8.14
N SER A 166 -8.57 16.38 -9.08
CA SER A 166 -8.53 15.00 -9.56
C SER A 166 -7.86 14.19 -8.47
N SER A 167 -8.60 13.27 -7.84
CA SER A 167 -8.02 12.29 -6.92
C SER A 167 -7.13 11.35 -7.72
N ILE A 168 -5.89 11.78 -7.97
CA ILE A 168 -4.85 10.94 -8.55
C ILE A 168 -4.58 9.84 -7.53
N LEU A 169 -5.29 8.73 -7.69
CA LEU A 169 -4.83 7.43 -7.25
C LEU A 169 -3.53 7.17 -8.02
N VAL A 170 -2.41 7.60 -7.43
CA VAL A 170 -1.08 7.22 -7.91
C VAL A 170 -1.03 5.70 -7.80
N LYS A 171 -1.22 4.99 -8.93
CA LYS A 171 -0.78 3.61 -9.07
C LYS A 171 0.75 3.67 -9.03
N GLN A 172 1.29 3.58 -7.83
CA GLN A 172 2.73 3.48 -7.64
C GLN A 172 3.14 2.08 -8.10
N THR A 173 3.51 1.96 -9.38
CA THR A 173 4.28 0.82 -9.85
C THR A 173 5.65 0.96 -9.20
N ILE A 174 5.87 0.19 -8.14
CA ILE A 174 7.17 0.09 -7.48
C ILE A 174 8.09 -0.63 -8.46
N CYS A 175 8.98 0.10 -9.14
CA CYS A 175 10.14 -0.48 -9.81
C CYS A 175 11.29 -0.58 -8.79
N PRO A 176 11.67 -1.78 -8.33
CA PRO A 176 12.85 -1.93 -7.49
C PRO A 176 14.09 -1.91 -8.39
N HIS A 177 14.97 -0.96 -8.15
CA HIS A 177 16.32 -0.83 -8.74
C HIS A 177 16.42 -0.77 -10.27
N GLY A 178 16.43 0.46 -10.79
CA GLY A 178 17.52 0.88 -11.68
C GLY A 178 17.60 0.31 -13.10
N PHE A 179 16.52 -0.18 -13.70
CA PHE A 179 16.44 -0.38 -15.15
C PHE A 179 15.04 -0.06 -15.66
N CYS A 180 14.89 1.07 -16.34
CA CYS A 180 13.84 1.30 -17.33
C CYS A 180 14.54 1.85 -18.58
N CYS A 181 14.52 1.06 -19.66
CA CYS A 181 14.61 1.62 -21.02
C CYS A 181 13.29 2.30 -21.37
#